data_AF-E1CIE6-F1
#
_entry.id   AF-E1CIE6-F1
#
_cell.length_a   1.000
_cell.length_b   1.000
_cell.length_c   1.000
_cell.angle_alpha   90.00
_cell.angle_beta   90.00
_cell.angle_gamma   90.00
#
_symmetry.space_group_name_H-M   'P 1'
#
loop_
_entity.id
_entity.type
_entity.pdbx_description
1 polymer ?
#
loop_
_entity_poly.entity_id
_entity_poly.type
_entity_poly.pdbx_seq_one_letter_code
_entity_poly.pdbx_strand_id
1 'polypeptide(L)'
;AGWFHLQPSFQPSLAWFKNAESRLNHHLSGLFGVSSLAWTGHLIHVAIPESRGVHVRWNNLLTSPPHPAGLQPFFTGNWAVYAQNPDLSTHQFGTGTDAGTAILTFLGGFHPQTQSLWLTDMAHHHLAIAVVFILAGHMYQTNFGIGHNIKDILEAHKPPSNALGQGHSGLYDTLNNSLHMQLALALASVGTICSLVAQHMYALPPYAFLAQDFTTMAALYVHHQYIAGFIMTGAFAHGAIFLIRDYDPVKNQNNVLARILDHKEAIISHLSWVSLFLGFHTLGLYCHNDVMQAFGTPEKQILIEPIFAQFIQAAHGKSLYGFQVFLSSSDALTTLAAKNIWLPGWLEAINDESNSLFFAIGPGDFLVHHAIALGLHTTVLILVKGALDARGSKLMPDKKDFGYSFPCDGPGRGGTCDISAWDAFYLAVCWMLNTLG
;
A
#
# COMPACT_ATOMS: atom_id res chain seq x y z
N ALA A 1 -1.99 -28.23 12.96
CA ALA A 1 -3.08 -27.26 13.22
C ALA A 1 -4.28 -27.47 12.30
N GLY A 2 -4.16 -27.32 10.96
CA GLY A 2 -5.29 -27.43 10.03
C GLY A 2 -6.14 -28.72 10.17
N TRP A 3 -5.49 -29.88 10.12
CA TRP A 3 -6.16 -31.18 10.33
C TRP A 3 -6.88 -31.30 11.69
N PHE A 4 -6.31 -30.71 12.73
CA PHE A 4 -6.85 -30.77 14.09
C PHE A 4 -8.18 -30.01 14.19
N HIS A 5 -8.28 -28.81 13.62
CA HIS A 5 -9.51 -28.02 13.62
C HIS A 5 -10.58 -28.51 12.64
N LEU A 6 -10.30 -29.57 11.87
CA LEU A 6 -11.30 -30.32 11.10
C LEU A 6 -11.83 -31.54 11.87
N GLN A 7 -11.22 -31.89 13.00
CA GLN A 7 -11.75 -32.97 13.84
C GLN A 7 -13.06 -32.52 14.50
N PRO A 8 -14.08 -33.40 14.59
CA PRO A 8 -15.41 -33.03 15.07
C PRO A 8 -15.43 -32.32 16.43
N SER A 9 -14.54 -32.70 17.34
CA SER A 9 -14.47 -32.13 18.69
C SER A 9 -13.81 -30.74 18.75
N PHE A 10 -13.09 -30.33 17.70
CA PHE A 10 -12.28 -29.10 17.68
C PHE A 10 -12.65 -28.16 16.53
N GLN A 11 -13.74 -28.45 15.82
CA GLN A 11 -14.28 -27.60 14.77
C GLN A 11 -14.88 -26.32 15.39
N PRO A 12 -14.38 -25.13 15.03
CA PRO A 12 -14.93 -23.87 15.55
C PRO A 12 -16.36 -23.65 15.07
N SER A 13 -17.18 -23.04 15.92
CA SER A 13 -18.56 -22.68 15.57
C SER A 13 -18.59 -21.51 14.58
N LEU A 14 -19.72 -21.33 13.89
CA LEU A 14 -19.90 -20.19 12.98
C LEU A 14 -19.77 -18.84 13.70
N ALA A 15 -20.22 -18.75 14.95
CA ALA A 15 -20.10 -17.55 15.77
C ALA A 15 -18.63 -17.17 16.01
N TRP A 16 -17.74 -18.15 16.12
CA TRP A 16 -16.30 -17.91 16.24
C TRP A 16 -15.74 -17.21 14.99
N PHE A 17 -16.11 -17.66 13.79
CA PHE A 17 -15.66 -17.04 12.53
C PHE A 17 -16.22 -15.63 12.30
N LYS A 18 -17.41 -15.33 12.84
CA LYS A 18 -18.07 -14.03 12.72
C LYS A 18 -17.73 -13.03 13.83
N ASN A 19 -16.91 -13.41 14.80
CA ASN A 19 -16.46 -12.50 15.86
C ASN A 19 -15.34 -11.58 15.33
N ALA A 20 -15.75 -10.50 14.65
CA ALA A 20 -14.85 -9.57 13.99
C ALA A 20 -14.03 -8.74 14.99
N GLU A 21 -14.65 -8.28 16.06
CA GLU A 21 -14.04 -7.47 17.11
C GLU A 21 -12.89 -8.23 17.80
N SER A 22 -13.15 -9.47 18.24
CA SER A 22 -12.10 -10.30 18.84
C SER A 22 -10.98 -10.56 17.84
N ARG A 23 -11.30 -10.90 16.58
CA ARG A 23 -10.30 -11.16 15.56
C ARG A 23 -9.42 -9.92 15.30
N LEU A 24 -10.02 -8.74 15.16
CA LEU A 24 -9.29 -7.49 14.95
C LEU A 24 -8.39 -7.15 16.13
N ASN A 25 -8.88 -7.28 17.37
CA ASN A 25 -8.05 -7.04 18.55
C ASN A 25 -6.82 -7.95 18.59
N HIS A 26 -7.01 -9.26 18.37
CA HIS A 26 -5.91 -10.23 18.39
C HIS A 26 -4.95 -10.05 17.21
N HIS A 27 -5.44 -9.65 16.03
CA HIS A 27 -4.58 -9.42 14.88
C HIS A 27 -3.80 -8.11 15.01
N LEU A 28 -4.44 -7.02 15.43
CA LEU A 28 -3.76 -5.74 15.65
C LEU A 28 -2.74 -5.87 16.78
N SER A 29 -3.16 -6.31 17.98
CA SER A 29 -2.24 -6.36 19.11
C SER A 29 -1.26 -7.54 19.04
N GLY A 30 -1.73 -8.75 18.77
CA GLY A 30 -0.93 -9.96 18.78
C GLY A 30 -0.16 -10.15 17.48
N LEU A 31 -0.88 -10.31 16.36
CA LEU A 31 -0.23 -10.61 15.08
C LEU A 31 0.66 -9.47 14.58
N PHE A 32 0.24 -8.21 14.66
CA PHE A 32 1.05 -7.08 14.21
C PHE A 32 1.88 -6.47 15.33
N GLY A 33 1.26 -6.12 16.46
CA GLY A 33 1.93 -5.45 17.57
C GLY A 33 3.03 -6.29 18.21
N VAL A 34 2.69 -7.46 18.76
CA VAL A 34 3.66 -8.34 19.43
C VAL A 34 4.69 -8.89 18.45
N SER A 35 4.33 -9.22 17.20
CA SER A 35 5.31 -9.65 16.21
C SER A 35 6.28 -8.52 15.83
N SER A 36 5.80 -7.28 15.68
CA SER A 36 6.69 -6.14 15.42
C SER A 36 7.60 -5.85 16.62
N LEU A 37 7.09 -5.98 17.85
CA LEU A 37 7.89 -5.86 19.07
C LEU A 37 8.96 -6.96 19.16
N ALA A 38 8.59 -8.20 18.83
CA ALA A 38 9.52 -9.32 18.77
C ALA A 38 10.58 -9.11 17.67
N TRP A 39 10.19 -8.52 16.54
CA TRP A 39 11.11 -8.16 15.47
C TRP A 39 12.08 -7.04 15.87
N THR A 40 11.60 -6.02 16.60
CA THR A 40 12.50 -5.06 17.27
C THR A 40 13.50 -5.78 18.18
N GLY A 41 13.03 -6.73 19.00
CA GLY A 41 13.90 -7.54 19.84
C GLY A 41 14.97 -8.28 19.03
N HIS A 42 14.58 -8.89 17.90
CA HIS A 42 15.53 -9.53 16.99
C HIS A 42 16.55 -8.55 16.41
N LEU A 43 16.11 -7.39 15.93
CA LEU A 43 17.00 -6.37 15.37
C LEU A 43 18.02 -5.87 16.41
N ILE A 44 17.54 -5.53 17.62
CA ILE A 44 18.38 -5.00 18.71
C ILE A 44 19.35 -6.05 19.26
N HIS A 45 18.90 -7.29 19.45
CA HIS A 45 19.71 -8.32 20.12
C HIS A 45 20.56 -9.16 19.16
N VAL A 46 20.24 -9.20 17.86
CA VAL A 46 20.93 -10.06 16.89
C VAL A 46 21.45 -9.23 15.72
N ALA A 47 20.57 -8.57 14.95
CA ALA A 47 20.98 -7.94 13.69
C ALA A 47 22.00 -6.81 13.88
N ILE A 48 21.77 -5.89 14.83
CA ILE A 48 22.66 -4.77 15.13
C ILE A 48 24.02 -5.23 15.68
N PRO A 49 24.09 -6.18 16.66
CA PRO A 49 25.37 -6.75 17.06
C PRO A 49 26.13 -7.42 15.90
N GLU A 50 25.47 -8.23 15.07
CA GLU A 50 26.11 -8.88 13.92
C GLU A 50 26.62 -7.86 12.90
N SER A 51 25.87 -6.78 12.66
CA SER A 51 26.33 -5.69 11.77
C SER A 51 27.54 -4.94 12.33
N ARG A 52 27.88 -5.13 13.61
CA ARG A 52 29.06 -4.58 14.28
C ARG A 52 30.14 -5.64 14.56
N GLY A 53 30.04 -6.82 13.93
CA GLY A 53 31.00 -7.91 14.11
C GLY A 53 30.92 -8.62 15.47
N VAL A 54 29.86 -8.40 16.25
CA VAL A 54 29.63 -9.07 17.53
C VAL A 54 28.68 -10.24 17.34
N HIS A 55 29.19 -11.45 17.57
CA HIS A 55 28.38 -12.65 17.37
C HIS A 55 27.40 -12.93 18.53
N VAL A 56 26.11 -12.85 18.24
CA VAL A 56 25.02 -13.22 19.15
C VAL A 56 24.23 -14.40 18.59
N ARG A 57 24.17 -15.48 19.37
CA ARG A 57 23.58 -16.77 19.03
C ARG A 57 22.74 -17.25 20.22
N TRP A 58 21.97 -18.31 20.02
CA TRP A 58 21.10 -18.87 21.07
C TRP A 58 21.85 -19.23 22.37
N ASN A 59 23.12 -19.60 22.29
CA ASN A 59 23.92 -19.99 23.46
C ASN A 59 24.42 -18.80 24.31
N ASN A 60 24.51 -17.59 23.75
CA ASN A 60 25.01 -16.39 24.46
C ASN A 60 24.01 -15.22 24.46
N LEU A 61 22.83 -15.36 23.85
CA LEU A 61 21.78 -14.34 23.78
C LEU A 61 21.38 -13.79 25.16
N LEU A 62 21.32 -14.65 26.18
CA LEU A 62 20.92 -14.26 27.54
C LEU A 62 22.04 -13.59 28.34
N THR A 63 23.29 -13.72 27.90
CA THR A 63 24.47 -13.18 28.58
C THR A 63 25.07 -11.97 27.87
N SER A 64 24.71 -11.73 26.61
CA SER A 64 25.18 -10.60 25.81
C SER A 64 24.16 -9.46 25.85
N PRO A 65 24.40 -8.39 26.63
CA PRO A 65 23.49 -7.25 26.67
C PRO A 65 23.52 -6.49 25.33
N PRO A 66 22.37 -6.05 24.80
CA PRO A 66 22.32 -5.32 23.53
C PRO A 66 22.82 -3.88 23.64
N HIS A 67 22.87 -3.32 24.86
CA HIS A 67 23.34 -1.96 25.12
C HIS A 67 24.17 -1.93 26.42
N PRO A 68 25.29 -1.18 26.49
CA PRO A 68 26.16 -1.16 27.68
C PRO A 68 25.46 -0.77 28.99
N ALA A 69 24.50 0.15 28.91
CA ALA A 69 23.73 0.62 30.08
C ALA A 69 22.62 -0.36 30.53
N GLY A 70 22.44 -1.49 29.84
CA GLY A 70 21.37 -2.45 30.13
C GLY A 70 19.97 -1.82 30.08
N LEU A 71 19.02 -2.35 30.86
CA LEU A 71 17.63 -1.89 30.90
C LEU A 71 17.37 -0.76 31.92
N GLN A 72 18.36 -0.35 32.72
CA GLN A 72 18.16 0.69 33.73
C GLN A 72 17.65 2.03 33.14
N PRO A 73 18.18 2.53 32.00
CA PRO A 73 17.64 3.75 31.36
C PRO A 73 16.19 3.61 30.90
N PHE A 74 15.76 2.40 30.54
CA PHE A 74 14.37 2.15 30.13
C PHE A 74 13.40 2.37 31.30
N PHE A 75 13.67 1.76 32.45
CA PHE A 75 12.79 1.85 33.63
C PHE A 75 12.83 3.21 34.34
N THR A 76 13.93 3.96 34.16
CA THR A 76 14.07 5.32 34.71
C THR A 76 13.51 6.41 33.79
N GLY A 77 13.05 6.05 32.59
CA GLY A 77 12.51 6.99 31.60
C GLY A 77 13.56 7.80 30.83
N ASN A 78 14.85 7.55 31.05
CA ASN A 78 15.94 8.21 30.32
C ASN A 78 16.25 7.49 29.00
N TRP A 79 15.27 7.44 28.09
CA TRP A 79 15.36 6.66 26.85
C TRP A 79 16.36 7.22 25.82
N ALA A 80 16.69 8.50 25.94
CA ALA A 80 17.63 9.18 25.04
C ALA A 80 19.02 8.50 25.02
N VAL A 81 19.39 7.80 26.10
CA VAL A 81 20.66 7.03 26.18
C VAL A 81 20.77 6.00 25.05
N TYR A 82 19.67 5.37 24.63
CA TYR A 82 19.70 4.33 23.58
C TYR A 82 19.91 4.87 22.16
N ALA A 83 19.83 6.18 21.97
CA ALA A 83 20.09 6.86 20.71
C ALA A 83 21.49 7.47 20.61
N GLN A 84 22.28 7.41 21.69
CA GLN A 84 23.61 8.03 21.75
C GLN A 84 24.66 7.14 21.08
N ASN A 85 25.64 7.77 20.44
CA ASN A 85 26.73 7.14 19.70
C ASN A 85 26.22 6.18 18.60
N PRO A 86 25.55 6.71 17.56
CA PRO A 86 25.21 5.91 16.38
C PRO A 86 26.47 5.40 15.67
N ASP A 87 26.29 4.42 14.77
CA ASP A 87 27.35 4.00 13.87
C ASP A 87 27.82 5.20 13.01
N LEU A 88 29.13 5.35 12.84
CA LEU A 88 29.69 6.48 12.11
C LEU A 88 29.49 6.31 10.60
N SER A 89 29.62 7.39 9.82
CA SER A 89 29.56 7.34 8.36
C SER A 89 30.67 6.46 7.74
N THR A 90 31.76 6.22 8.47
CA THR A 90 32.89 5.35 8.09
C THR A 90 32.76 3.92 8.58
N HIS A 91 31.67 3.57 9.27
CA HIS A 91 31.41 2.22 9.78
C HIS A 91 31.49 1.18 8.66
N GLN A 92 32.21 0.09 8.93
CA GLN A 92 32.32 -1.06 8.04
C GLN A 92 31.36 -2.14 8.48
N PHE A 93 30.27 -2.31 7.72
CA PHE A 93 29.18 -3.23 8.02
C PHE A 93 29.69 -4.68 8.19
N GLY A 94 29.32 -5.29 9.31
CA GLY A 94 29.74 -6.62 9.72
C GLY A 94 31.04 -6.65 10.56
N THR A 95 31.60 -5.49 10.90
CA THR A 95 32.85 -5.38 11.68
C THR A 95 32.71 -4.39 12.84
N GLY A 96 33.62 -4.46 13.82
CA GLY A 96 33.64 -3.50 14.93
C GLY A 96 34.27 -2.13 14.59
N THR A 97 34.73 -1.94 13.35
CA THR A 97 35.43 -0.71 12.93
C THR A 97 34.43 0.43 12.80
N ASP A 98 34.62 1.50 13.57
CA ASP A 98 33.77 2.70 13.60
C ASP A 98 32.29 2.42 13.96
N ALA A 99 32.06 1.29 14.63
CA ALA A 99 30.76 0.90 15.17
C ALA A 99 30.41 1.72 16.43
N GLY A 100 29.14 2.12 16.52
CA GLY A 100 28.55 2.80 17.66
C GLY A 100 27.98 1.84 18.71
N THR A 101 27.24 2.40 19.66
CA THR A 101 26.51 1.65 20.69
C THR A 101 25.01 1.87 20.66
N ALA A 102 24.51 2.85 19.89
CA ALA A 102 23.08 3.12 19.79
C ALA A 102 22.31 1.88 19.32
N ILE A 103 21.10 1.69 19.84
CA ILE A 103 20.19 0.61 19.44
C ILE A 103 18.87 1.13 18.85
N LEU A 104 18.56 2.41 19.09
CA LEU A 104 17.33 3.06 18.64
C LEU A 104 17.68 4.49 18.19
N THR A 105 17.66 4.75 16.89
CA THR A 105 18.01 6.07 16.34
C THR A 105 16.89 6.63 15.47
N PHE A 106 17.08 7.85 14.97
CA PHE A 106 16.18 8.47 13.99
C PHE A 106 17.00 9.35 13.04
N LEU A 107 18.03 8.76 12.45
CA LEU A 107 19.05 9.46 11.65
C LEU A 107 18.48 9.96 10.32
N GLY A 108 17.65 9.14 9.67
CA GLY A 108 17.23 9.36 8.29
C GLY A 108 18.35 9.08 7.28
N GLY A 109 17.97 9.03 6.01
CA GLY A 109 18.91 8.72 4.91
C GLY A 109 19.40 7.27 4.93
N PHE A 110 20.61 7.06 4.43
CA PHE A 110 21.19 5.73 4.21
C PHE A 110 22.57 5.60 4.86
N HIS A 111 22.92 4.37 5.24
CA HIS A 111 24.26 4.01 5.65
C HIS A 111 25.21 4.11 4.44
N PRO A 112 26.30 4.92 4.47
CA PRO A 112 27.08 5.25 3.28
C PRO A 112 27.68 4.05 2.53
N GLN A 113 28.19 3.05 3.26
CA GLN A 113 28.79 1.86 2.63
C GLN A 113 27.75 0.93 1.97
N THR A 114 26.64 0.66 2.66
CA THR A 114 25.66 -0.34 2.22
C THR A 114 24.58 0.26 1.32
N GLN A 115 24.45 1.59 1.29
CA GLN A 115 23.40 2.35 0.62
C GLN A 115 21.99 1.86 1.01
N SER A 116 21.82 1.50 2.28
CA SER A 116 20.56 0.98 2.83
C SER A 116 20.12 1.76 4.07
N LEU A 117 18.87 1.60 4.49
CA LEU A 117 18.37 2.14 5.75
C LEU A 117 19.21 1.67 6.95
N TRP A 118 19.33 2.53 7.95
CA TRP A 118 20.02 2.23 9.20
C TRP A 118 19.27 1.16 10.00
N LEU A 119 19.98 0.12 10.49
CA LEU A 119 19.38 -0.94 11.30
C LEU A 119 18.75 -0.42 12.59
N THR A 120 19.37 0.59 13.21
CA THR A 120 18.87 1.25 14.42
C THR A 120 17.61 2.09 14.17
N ASP A 121 17.48 2.69 12.98
CA ASP A 121 16.24 3.36 12.56
C ASP A 121 15.13 2.33 12.28
N MET A 122 15.45 1.20 11.63
CA MET A 122 14.50 0.11 11.41
C MET A 122 14.03 -0.52 12.73
N ALA A 123 14.93 -0.74 13.69
CA ALA A 123 14.59 -1.24 15.02
C ALA A 123 13.63 -0.28 15.75
N HIS A 124 13.91 1.03 15.68
CA HIS A 124 13.08 2.05 16.27
C HIS A 124 11.71 2.18 15.57
N HIS A 125 11.68 2.10 14.24
CA HIS A 125 10.44 2.05 13.47
C HIS A 125 9.54 0.89 13.95
N HIS A 126 10.09 -0.33 14.02
CA HIS A 126 9.34 -1.50 14.47
C HIS A 126 8.83 -1.39 15.91
N LEU A 127 9.61 -0.73 16.79
CA LEU A 127 9.21 -0.50 18.17
C LEU A 127 8.04 0.47 18.24
N ALA A 128 8.12 1.58 17.48
CA ALA A 128 7.09 2.59 17.44
C ALA A 128 5.77 2.03 16.88
N ILE A 129 5.80 1.32 15.74
CA ILE A 129 4.58 0.72 15.18
C ILE A 129 4.04 -0.41 16.05
N ALA A 130 4.90 -1.14 16.79
CA ALA A 130 4.44 -2.16 17.73
C ALA A 130 3.56 -1.54 18.82
N VAL A 131 3.98 -0.41 19.41
CA VAL A 131 3.18 0.31 20.41
C VAL A 131 1.85 0.76 19.81
N VAL A 132 1.87 1.35 18.60
CA VAL A 132 0.64 1.79 17.91
C VAL A 132 -0.34 0.62 17.72
N PHE A 133 0.14 -0.52 17.23
CA PHE A 133 -0.70 -1.69 16.98
C PHE A 133 -1.20 -2.38 18.24
N ILE A 134 -0.36 -2.46 19.29
CA ILE A 134 -0.79 -2.97 20.61
C ILE A 134 -1.91 -2.11 21.15
N LEU A 135 -1.77 -0.77 21.14
CA LEU A 135 -2.82 0.13 21.60
C LEU A 135 -4.08 0.04 20.73
N ALA A 136 -3.94 0.02 19.41
CA ALA A 136 -5.07 -0.12 18.49
C ALA A 136 -5.84 -1.44 18.68
N GLY A 137 -5.14 -2.53 19.03
CA GLY A 137 -5.75 -3.83 19.31
C GLY A 137 -6.54 -3.91 20.63
N HIS A 138 -6.63 -2.81 21.40
CA HIS A 138 -7.48 -2.70 22.59
C HIS A 138 -8.71 -1.80 22.35
N MET A 139 -9.02 -1.48 21.10
CA MET A 139 -10.13 -0.59 20.74
C MET A 139 -11.50 -1.29 20.79
N TYR A 140 -11.62 -2.52 20.30
CA TYR A 140 -12.93 -3.15 20.09
C TYR A 140 -13.39 -3.96 21.30
N GLN A 141 -14.70 -3.99 21.53
CA GLN A 141 -15.29 -4.68 22.68
C GLN A 141 -15.15 -6.19 22.54
N THR A 142 -14.77 -6.84 23.64
CA THR A 142 -14.72 -8.31 23.75
C THR A 142 -15.47 -8.74 25.01
N ASN A 143 -15.24 -9.97 25.49
CA ASN A 143 -15.89 -10.52 26.68
C ASN A 143 -15.58 -9.75 27.98
N PHE A 144 -14.63 -8.80 27.95
CA PHE A 144 -14.26 -7.95 29.09
C PHE A 144 -15.18 -6.72 29.26
N GLY A 145 -16.18 -6.53 28.40
CA GLY A 145 -17.23 -5.52 28.57
C GLY A 145 -16.82 -4.08 28.25
N ILE A 146 -15.55 -3.81 27.97
CA ILE A 146 -15.02 -2.47 27.60
C ILE A 146 -14.53 -2.51 26.14
N GLY A 147 -14.78 -1.42 25.40
CA GLY A 147 -14.36 -1.23 24.02
C GLY A 147 -15.53 -0.82 23.12
N HIS A 148 -15.28 -0.74 21.81
CA HIS A 148 -16.27 -0.34 20.82
C HIS A 148 -16.90 -1.53 20.08
N ASN A 149 -18.21 -1.46 19.85
CA ASN A 149 -18.92 -2.32 18.91
C ASN A 149 -18.87 -1.68 17.51
N ILE A 150 -18.35 -2.40 16.51
CA ILE A 150 -18.16 -1.85 15.15
C ILE A 150 -19.51 -1.54 14.51
N LYS A 151 -20.54 -2.35 14.81
CA LYS A 151 -21.89 -2.11 14.30
C LYS A 151 -22.42 -0.75 14.78
N ASP A 152 -22.28 -0.44 16.06
CA ASP A 152 -22.76 0.82 16.63
C ASP A 152 -22.00 2.02 16.06
N ILE A 153 -20.68 1.89 15.85
CA ILE A 153 -19.88 2.91 15.14
C ILE A 153 -20.47 3.17 13.75
N LEU A 154 -20.70 2.12 12.95
CA LEU A 154 -21.21 2.28 11.59
C LEU A 154 -22.61 2.88 11.57
N GLU A 155 -23.51 2.44 12.45
CA GLU A 155 -24.88 2.99 12.53
C GLU A 155 -24.90 4.46 12.97
N ALA A 156 -23.97 4.88 13.82
CA ALA A 156 -23.86 6.27 14.30
C ALA A 156 -23.21 7.22 13.29
N HIS A 157 -22.33 6.73 12.40
CA HIS A 157 -21.64 7.56 11.40
C HIS A 157 -22.54 7.89 10.20
N LYS A 158 -23.47 8.84 10.40
CA LYS A 158 -24.34 9.38 9.35
C LYS A 158 -23.96 10.84 9.03
N PRO A 159 -23.88 11.22 7.74
CA PRO A 159 -23.55 12.58 7.37
C PRO A 159 -24.67 13.54 7.77
N PRO A 160 -24.35 14.78 8.21
CA PRO A 160 -25.36 15.75 8.63
C PRO A 160 -26.29 16.21 7.50
N SER A 161 -25.86 16.10 6.24
CA SER A 161 -26.59 16.64 5.08
C SER A 161 -27.59 15.68 4.43
N ASN A 162 -27.81 14.46 4.95
CA ASN A 162 -28.63 13.39 4.33
C ASN A 162 -28.27 13.05 2.86
N ALA A 163 -27.20 13.65 2.29
CA ALA A 163 -26.84 13.52 0.88
C ALA A 163 -26.32 12.12 0.51
N LEU A 164 -25.93 11.31 1.51
CA LEU A 164 -25.49 9.91 1.35
C LEU A 164 -26.53 8.91 1.85
N GLY A 165 -27.80 9.30 1.93
CA GLY A 165 -28.89 8.43 2.38
C GLY A 165 -28.74 7.98 3.83
N GLN A 166 -28.95 6.70 4.09
CA GLN A 166 -28.81 6.07 5.42
C GLN A 166 -27.35 5.83 5.84
N GLY A 167 -26.37 6.27 5.04
CA GLY A 167 -24.95 6.16 5.39
C GLY A 167 -24.48 4.70 5.43
N HIS A 168 -23.83 4.31 6.52
CA HIS A 168 -23.24 2.99 6.70
C HIS A 168 -24.19 1.93 7.32
N SER A 169 -25.48 2.24 7.43
CA SER A 169 -26.46 1.32 8.02
C SER A 169 -26.47 -0.04 7.30
N GLY A 170 -26.47 -1.13 8.08
CA GLY A 170 -26.46 -2.51 7.58
C GLY A 170 -25.14 -3.00 6.97
N LEU A 171 -24.10 -2.16 6.90
CA LEU A 171 -22.81 -2.58 6.31
C LEU A 171 -22.07 -3.62 7.15
N TYR A 172 -22.15 -3.54 8.50
CA TYR A 172 -21.50 -4.53 9.37
C TYR A 172 -21.94 -5.96 9.01
N ASP A 173 -23.26 -6.18 8.92
CA ASP A 173 -23.82 -7.48 8.60
C ASP A 173 -23.55 -7.85 7.14
N THR A 174 -23.57 -6.90 6.21
CA THR A 174 -23.26 -7.16 4.79
C THR A 174 -21.81 -7.65 4.62
N LEU A 175 -20.86 -7.00 5.30
CA LEU A 175 -19.45 -7.35 5.28
C LEU A 175 -19.17 -8.66 6.04
N ASN A 176 -19.66 -8.78 7.27
CA ASN A 176 -19.34 -9.92 8.14
C ASN A 176 -19.99 -11.23 7.67
N ASN A 177 -21.07 -11.17 6.88
CA ASN A 177 -21.72 -12.34 6.32
C ASN A 177 -21.19 -12.76 4.94
N SER A 178 -20.57 -11.87 4.16
CA SER A 178 -20.02 -12.21 2.84
C SER A 178 -18.52 -12.43 2.89
N LEU A 179 -18.09 -13.66 2.62
CA LEU A 179 -16.67 -13.98 2.42
C LEU A 179 -16.10 -13.34 1.14
N HIS A 180 -16.92 -13.19 0.09
CA HIS A 180 -16.49 -12.54 -1.14
C HIS A 180 -16.20 -11.05 -0.92
N MET A 181 -17.01 -10.34 -0.14
CA MET A 181 -16.74 -8.95 0.19
C MET A 181 -15.51 -8.81 1.10
N GLN A 182 -15.35 -9.69 2.09
CA GLN A 182 -14.14 -9.70 2.94
C GLN A 182 -12.88 -9.97 2.13
N LEU A 183 -12.92 -10.93 1.21
CA LEU A 183 -11.80 -11.23 0.34
C LEU A 183 -11.51 -10.10 -0.64
N ALA A 184 -12.54 -9.46 -1.21
CA ALA A 184 -12.38 -8.30 -2.08
C ALA A 184 -11.63 -7.16 -1.37
N LEU A 185 -12.04 -6.81 -0.15
CA LEU A 185 -11.38 -5.77 0.63
C LEU A 185 -9.97 -6.17 1.06
N ALA A 186 -9.77 -7.42 1.50
CA ALA A 186 -8.45 -7.91 1.88
C ALA A 186 -7.48 -7.87 0.68
N LEU A 187 -7.91 -8.30 -0.50
CA LEU A 187 -7.12 -8.22 -1.72
C LEU A 187 -6.86 -6.76 -2.11
N ALA A 188 -7.85 -5.87 -2.05
CA ALA A 188 -7.64 -4.45 -2.37
C ALA A 188 -6.59 -3.79 -1.45
N SER A 189 -6.66 -4.07 -0.14
CA SER A 189 -5.68 -3.56 0.82
C SER A 189 -4.29 -4.18 0.61
N VAL A 190 -4.19 -5.50 0.47
CA VAL A 190 -2.91 -6.19 0.27
C VAL A 190 -2.27 -5.84 -1.07
N GLY A 191 -3.06 -5.72 -2.14
CA GLY A 191 -2.57 -5.34 -3.47
C GLY A 191 -1.99 -3.92 -3.47
N THR A 192 -2.66 -3.00 -2.79
CA THR A 192 -2.16 -1.62 -2.59
C THR A 192 -0.85 -1.61 -1.80
N ILE A 193 -0.79 -2.35 -0.68
CA ILE A 193 0.44 -2.46 0.12
C ILE A 193 1.56 -3.16 -0.67
N CYS A 194 1.25 -4.16 -1.49
CA CYS A 194 2.22 -4.86 -2.32
C CYS A 194 2.87 -3.92 -3.35
N SER A 195 2.07 -3.06 -3.98
CA SER A 195 2.61 -2.01 -4.85
C SER A 195 3.44 -0.98 -4.06
N LEU A 196 2.98 -0.59 -2.87
CA LEU A 196 3.74 0.30 -1.98
C LEU A 196 5.10 -0.29 -1.58
N VAL A 197 5.16 -1.60 -1.31
CA VAL A 197 6.41 -2.33 -1.05
C VAL A 197 7.35 -2.21 -2.25
N ALA A 198 6.86 -2.41 -3.48
CA ALA A 198 7.67 -2.26 -4.67
C ALA A 198 8.25 -0.83 -4.78
N GLN A 199 7.41 0.19 -4.61
CA GLN A 199 7.79 1.60 -4.72
C GLN A 199 8.77 2.03 -3.63
N HIS A 200 8.53 1.62 -2.38
CA HIS A 200 9.40 1.99 -1.27
C HIS A 200 10.72 1.22 -1.27
N MET A 201 10.75 -0.06 -1.65
CA MET A 201 11.99 -0.84 -1.59
C MET A 201 13.05 -0.37 -2.57
N TYR A 202 12.69 0.10 -3.76
CA TYR A 202 13.68 0.62 -4.71
C TYR A 202 14.17 2.03 -4.30
N ALA A 203 13.28 2.88 -3.78
CA ALA A 203 13.61 4.25 -3.39
C ALA A 203 14.30 4.34 -2.01
N LEU A 204 13.96 3.43 -1.10
CA LEU A 204 14.47 3.35 0.28
C LEU A 204 14.95 1.92 0.57
N PRO A 205 16.11 1.48 0.05
CA PRO A 205 16.58 0.10 0.15
C PRO A 205 16.73 -0.33 1.63
N PRO A 206 15.99 -1.35 2.10
CA PRO A 206 16.07 -1.77 3.50
C PRO A 206 17.20 -2.78 3.77
N TYR A 207 17.77 -3.38 2.72
CA TYR A 207 18.77 -4.43 2.82
C TYR A 207 20.15 -3.94 2.38
N ALA A 208 21.17 -4.33 3.13
CA ALA A 208 22.55 -3.94 2.86
C ALA A 208 22.98 -4.40 1.47
N PHE A 209 23.60 -3.48 0.70
CA PHE A 209 24.12 -3.71 -0.66
C PHE A 209 23.08 -4.02 -1.73
N LEU A 210 21.77 -3.98 -1.42
CA LEU A 210 20.72 -4.24 -2.41
C LEU A 210 20.73 -3.21 -3.55
N ALA A 211 20.99 -1.94 -3.24
CA ALA A 211 21.08 -0.87 -4.24
C ALA A 211 22.20 -1.09 -5.28
N GLN A 212 23.20 -1.91 -4.96
CA GLN A 212 24.32 -2.23 -5.85
C GLN A 212 24.03 -3.45 -6.74
N ASP A 213 23.06 -4.29 -6.37
CA ASP A 213 22.60 -5.42 -7.18
C ASP A 213 21.38 -5.01 -8.02
N PHE A 214 21.67 -4.43 -9.19
CA PHE A 214 20.65 -3.93 -10.10
C PHE A 214 19.70 -5.02 -10.61
N THR A 215 20.19 -6.26 -10.78
CA THR A 215 19.35 -7.35 -11.30
C THR A 215 18.35 -7.80 -10.24
N THR A 216 18.81 -7.96 -8.99
CA THR A 216 17.92 -8.30 -7.88
C THR A 216 16.91 -7.18 -7.63
N MET A 217 17.33 -5.90 -7.66
CA MET A 217 16.41 -4.78 -7.45
C MET A 217 15.34 -4.70 -8.54
N ALA A 218 15.72 -4.85 -9.82
CA ALA A 218 14.77 -4.89 -10.93
C ALA A 218 13.79 -6.07 -10.80
N ALA A 219 14.31 -7.26 -10.47
CA ALA A 219 13.49 -8.45 -10.28
C ALA A 219 12.48 -8.27 -9.14
N LEU A 220 12.89 -7.70 -8.00
CA LEU A 220 12.01 -7.43 -6.87
C LEU A 220 10.91 -6.41 -7.20
N TYR A 221 11.23 -5.34 -7.91
CA TYR A 221 10.25 -4.33 -8.32
C TYR A 221 9.20 -4.94 -9.26
N VAL A 222 9.64 -5.59 -10.35
CA VAL A 222 8.74 -6.25 -11.31
C VAL A 222 7.90 -7.33 -10.62
N HIS A 223 8.52 -8.17 -9.79
CA HIS A 223 7.83 -9.23 -9.07
C HIS A 223 6.65 -8.70 -8.23
N HIS A 224 6.90 -7.69 -7.39
CA HIS A 224 5.85 -7.15 -6.51
C HIS A 224 4.80 -6.37 -7.29
N GLN A 225 5.15 -5.68 -8.38
CA GLN A 225 4.17 -4.98 -9.21
C GLN A 225 3.23 -5.94 -9.95
N TYR A 226 3.75 -7.04 -10.49
CA TYR A 226 2.92 -8.09 -11.10
C TYR A 226 2.00 -8.76 -10.07
N ILE A 227 2.51 -9.10 -8.89
CA ILE A 227 1.67 -9.63 -7.80
C ILE A 227 0.58 -8.63 -7.42
N ALA A 228 0.93 -7.35 -7.27
CA ALA A 228 -0.03 -6.30 -6.94
C ALA A 228 -1.16 -6.22 -7.98
N GLY A 229 -0.86 -6.24 -9.28
CA GLY A 229 -1.90 -6.22 -10.33
C GLY A 229 -2.82 -7.43 -10.31
N PHE A 230 -2.29 -8.64 -10.11
CA PHE A 230 -3.12 -9.85 -9.96
C PHE A 230 -4.00 -9.81 -8.71
N ILE A 231 -3.46 -9.35 -7.57
CA ILE A 231 -4.23 -9.19 -6.34
C ILE A 231 -5.34 -8.15 -6.52
N MET A 232 -5.03 -7.00 -7.14
CA MET A 232 -6.00 -5.93 -7.38
C MET A 232 -7.13 -6.34 -8.33
N THR A 233 -6.81 -7.00 -9.44
CA THR A 233 -7.84 -7.55 -10.35
C THR A 233 -8.71 -8.59 -9.66
N GLY A 234 -8.13 -9.45 -8.82
CA GLY A 234 -8.86 -10.39 -7.96
C GLY A 234 -9.79 -9.70 -6.97
N ALA A 235 -9.41 -8.56 -6.41
CA ALA A 235 -10.26 -7.78 -5.51
C ALA A 235 -11.59 -7.39 -6.18
N PHE A 236 -11.53 -6.83 -7.39
CA PHE A 236 -12.71 -6.46 -8.15
C PHE A 236 -13.53 -7.68 -8.61
N ALA A 237 -12.88 -8.78 -8.99
CA ALA A 237 -13.56 -10.03 -9.33
C ALA A 237 -14.41 -10.54 -8.15
N HIS A 238 -13.84 -10.57 -6.94
CA HIS A 238 -14.57 -10.97 -5.73
C HIS A 238 -15.66 -9.95 -5.34
N GLY A 239 -15.46 -8.66 -5.61
CA GLY A 239 -16.50 -7.63 -5.48
C GLY A 239 -17.70 -7.88 -6.40
N ALA A 240 -17.45 -8.25 -7.67
CA ALA A 240 -18.50 -8.62 -8.61
C ALA A 240 -19.25 -9.89 -8.17
N ILE A 241 -18.51 -10.90 -7.69
CA ILE A 241 -19.12 -12.14 -7.17
C ILE A 241 -20.00 -11.84 -5.94
N PHE A 242 -19.55 -10.97 -5.03
CA PHE A 242 -20.36 -10.48 -3.91
C PHE A 242 -21.67 -9.84 -4.40
N LEU A 243 -21.59 -8.95 -5.40
CA LEU A 243 -22.79 -8.28 -5.94
C LEU A 243 -23.78 -9.26 -6.57
N ILE A 244 -23.34 -10.39 -7.11
CA ILE A 244 -24.23 -11.41 -7.67
C ILE A 244 -24.82 -12.30 -6.57
N ARG A 245 -23.96 -12.87 -5.71
CA ARG A 245 -24.33 -13.98 -4.82
C ARG A 245 -24.85 -13.54 -3.45
N ASP A 246 -24.24 -12.51 -2.87
CA ASP A 246 -24.38 -12.21 -1.45
C ASP A 246 -25.07 -10.86 -1.19
N TYR A 247 -25.10 -9.96 -2.18
CA TYR A 247 -25.74 -8.66 -2.04
C TYR A 247 -27.27 -8.77 -1.94
N ASP A 248 -27.80 -8.23 -0.84
CA ASP A 248 -29.23 -8.11 -0.55
C ASP A 248 -29.67 -6.64 -0.64
N PRO A 249 -30.46 -6.26 -1.68
CA PRO A 249 -30.95 -4.90 -1.85
C PRO A 249 -31.87 -4.42 -0.72
N VAL A 250 -32.58 -5.33 -0.04
CA VAL A 250 -33.51 -4.98 1.04
C VAL A 250 -32.73 -4.56 2.28
N LYS A 251 -31.69 -5.31 2.63
CA LYS A 251 -30.82 -4.98 3.79
C LYS A 251 -29.95 -3.75 3.55
N ASN A 252 -29.61 -3.47 2.29
CA ASN A 252 -28.77 -2.34 1.92
C ASN A 252 -29.57 -1.12 1.43
N GLN A 253 -30.88 -1.09 1.65
CA GLN A 253 -31.75 -0.06 1.09
C GLN A 253 -31.30 1.35 1.50
N ASN A 254 -31.07 2.20 0.49
CA ASN A 254 -30.67 3.60 0.65
C ASN A 254 -29.39 3.82 1.48
N ASN A 255 -28.56 2.80 1.68
CA ASN A 255 -27.23 2.97 2.24
C ASN A 255 -26.21 3.34 1.14
N VAL A 256 -24.95 3.58 1.50
CA VAL A 256 -23.92 3.99 0.54
C VAL A 256 -23.72 2.99 -0.61
N LEU A 257 -23.89 1.69 -0.38
CA LEU A 257 -23.70 0.66 -1.41
C LEU A 257 -24.84 0.67 -2.42
N ALA A 258 -26.10 0.74 -1.95
CA ALA A 258 -27.24 0.88 -2.84
C ALA A 258 -27.15 2.16 -3.68
N ARG A 259 -26.74 3.27 -3.05
CA ARG A 259 -26.58 4.53 -3.77
C ARG A 259 -25.58 4.41 -4.91
N ILE A 260 -24.41 3.79 -4.71
CA ILE A 260 -23.42 3.56 -5.78
C ILE A 260 -24.06 2.85 -6.99
N LEU A 261 -24.93 1.86 -6.74
CA LEU A 261 -25.63 1.13 -7.80
C LEU A 261 -26.68 2.00 -8.51
N ASP A 262 -27.37 2.90 -7.77
CA ASP A 262 -28.40 3.79 -8.33
C ASP A 262 -27.85 4.81 -9.34
N HIS A 263 -26.57 5.16 -9.27
CA HIS A 263 -25.90 6.08 -10.21
C HIS A 263 -24.72 5.44 -10.95
N LYS A 264 -24.77 4.11 -11.15
CA LYS A 264 -23.69 3.36 -11.81
C LYS A 264 -23.36 3.87 -13.21
N GLU A 265 -24.35 4.33 -13.97
CA GLU A 265 -24.16 4.85 -15.33
C GLU A 265 -23.31 6.12 -15.33
N ALA A 266 -23.45 6.96 -14.30
CA ALA A 266 -22.63 8.15 -14.15
C ALA A 266 -21.18 7.78 -13.84
N ILE A 267 -20.93 6.81 -12.96
CA ILE A 267 -19.57 6.34 -12.63
C ILE A 267 -18.89 5.78 -13.88
N ILE A 268 -19.59 4.89 -14.60
CA ILE A 268 -19.07 4.23 -15.81
C ILE A 268 -18.80 5.27 -16.92
N SER A 269 -19.70 6.24 -17.12
CA SER A 269 -19.52 7.25 -18.17
C SER A 269 -18.33 8.19 -17.90
N HIS A 270 -18.10 8.57 -16.63
CA HIS A 270 -16.96 9.40 -16.27
C HIS A 270 -15.64 8.64 -16.41
N LEU A 271 -15.58 7.37 -15.98
CA LEU A 271 -14.40 6.52 -16.18
C LEU A 271 -14.11 6.32 -17.67
N SER A 272 -15.15 6.16 -18.50
CA SER A 272 -15.01 6.09 -19.95
C SER A 272 -14.47 7.40 -20.52
N TRP A 273 -14.98 8.54 -20.08
CA TRP A 273 -14.50 9.85 -20.52
C TRP A 273 -13.02 10.06 -20.17
N VAL A 274 -12.61 9.77 -18.93
CA VAL A 274 -11.20 9.90 -18.51
C VAL A 274 -10.30 8.99 -19.33
N SER A 275 -10.70 7.74 -19.55
CA SER A 275 -9.91 6.77 -20.34
C SER A 275 -9.75 7.24 -21.79
N LEU A 276 -10.81 7.73 -22.42
CA LEU A 276 -10.75 8.29 -23.78
C LEU A 276 -9.91 9.56 -23.83
N PHE A 277 -10.09 10.46 -22.87
CA PHE A 277 -9.33 11.71 -22.77
C PHE A 277 -7.83 11.43 -22.65
N LEU A 278 -7.43 10.58 -21.70
CA LEU A 278 -6.02 10.20 -21.54
C LEU A 278 -5.49 9.49 -22.78
N GLY A 279 -6.28 8.59 -23.38
CA GLY A 279 -5.89 7.84 -24.57
C GLY A 279 -5.58 8.73 -25.77
N PHE A 280 -6.51 9.62 -26.12
CA PHE A 280 -6.35 10.51 -27.27
C PHE A 280 -5.19 11.47 -27.11
N HIS A 281 -5.02 12.07 -25.93
CA HIS A 281 -3.97 13.08 -25.73
C HIS A 281 -2.59 12.45 -25.55
N THR A 282 -2.48 11.37 -24.78
CA THR A 282 -1.18 10.71 -24.54
C THR A 282 -0.63 10.11 -25.82
N LEU A 283 -1.45 9.31 -26.54
CA LEU A 283 -1.04 8.73 -27.82
C LEU A 283 -0.80 9.83 -28.87
N GLY A 284 -1.65 10.86 -28.90
CA GLY A 284 -1.50 11.98 -29.81
C GLY A 284 -0.16 12.71 -29.65
N LEU A 285 0.29 12.92 -28.40
CA LEU A 285 1.60 13.52 -28.12
C LEU A 285 2.77 12.61 -28.51
N TYR A 286 2.68 11.30 -28.22
CA TYR A 286 3.70 10.34 -28.69
C TYR A 286 3.82 10.35 -30.21
N CYS A 287 2.70 10.21 -30.93
CA CYS A 287 2.68 10.24 -32.39
C CYS A 287 3.20 11.57 -32.96
N HIS A 288 2.81 12.71 -32.37
CA HIS A 288 3.35 14.02 -32.77
C HIS A 288 4.87 14.07 -32.63
N ASN A 289 5.39 13.66 -31.47
CA ASN A 289 6.82 13.71 -31.18
C ASN A 289 7.63 12.77 -32.10
N ASP A 290 7.12 11.57 -32.38
CA ASP A 290 7.72 10.63 -33.34
C ASP A 290 7.77 11.20 -34.75
N VAL A 291 6.69 11.85 -35.23
CA VAL A 291 6.66 12.47 -36.56
C VAL A 291 7.64 13.64 -36.65
N MET A 292 7.71 14.50 -35.62
CA MET A 292 8.67 15.60 -35.58
C MET A 292 10.12 15.10 -35.55
N GLN A 293 10.39 14.01 -34.82
CA GLN A 293 11.70 13.35 -34.82
C GLN A 293 12.03 12.76 -36.19
N ALA A 294 11.10 12.06 -36.82
CA ALA A 294 11.27 11.43 -38.14
C ALA A 294 11.54 12.47 -39.25
N PHE A 295 10.98 13.68 -39.12
CA PHE A 295 11.26 14.79 -40.04
C PHE A 295 12.55 15.56 -39.73
N GLY A 296 13.31 15.15 -38.72
CA GLY A 296 14.58 15.81 -38.36
C GLY A 296 14.40 17.16 -37.69
N THR A 297 13.22 17.44 -37.10
CA THR A 297 12.90 18.69 -36.40
C THR A 297 12.53 18.40 -34.92
N PRO A 298 13.47 17.88 -34.10
CA PRO A 298 13.21 17.54 -32.70
C PRO A 298 12.77 18.74 -31.85
N GLU A 299 13.17 19.95 -32.21
CA GLU A 299 12.78 21.19 -31.53
C GLU A 299 11.28 21.51 -31.61
N LYS A 300 10.54 20.84 -32.51
CA LYS A 300 9.09 20.96 -32.66
C LYS A 300 8.29 19.94 -31.84
N GLN A 301 8.98 19.09 -31.08
CA GLN A 301 8.34 18.21 -30.12
C GLN A 301 7.63 19.01 -29.03
N ILE A 302 6.55 18.45 -28.51
CA ILE A 302 5.84 19.00 -27.37
C ILE A 302 6.38 18.27 -26.13
N LEU A 303 7.24 18.98 -25.39
CA LEU A 303 7.88 18.49 -24.17
C LEU A 303 7.29 19.23 -22.98
N ILE A 304 6.45 18.54 -22.20
CA ILE A 304 5.75 19.11 -21.03
C ILE A 304 6.49 18.70 -19.77
N GLU A 305 6.95 19.67 -18.99
CA GLU A 305 7.59 19.41 -17.70
C GLU A 305 6.58 18.97 -16.63
N PRO A 306 6.87 17.92 -15.83
CA PRO A 306 6.01 17.46 -14.76
C PRO A 306 6.16 18.36 -13.51
N ILE A 307 5.82 19.65 -13.65
CA ILE A 307 6.03 20.70 -12.63
C ILE A 307 5.39 20.31 -11.28
N PHE A 308 4.23 19.67 -11.28
CA PHE A 308 3.58 19.24 -10.02
C PHE A 308 4.37 18.16 -9.28
N ALA A 309 4.98 17.22 -10.00
CA ALA A 309 5.81 16.19 -9.39
C ALA A 309 7.17 16.76 -8.96
N GLN A 310 7.77 17.65 -9.75
CA GLN A 310 9.00 18.38 -9.39
C GLN A 310 8.79 19.25 -8.15
N PHE A 311 7.61 19.89 -8.02
CA PHE A 311 7.20 20.61 -6.82
C PHE A 311 7.14 19.70 -5.60
N ILE A 312 6.60 18.48 -5.72
CA ILE A 312 6.59 17.50 -4.61
C ILE A 312 8.02 17.10 -4.22
N GLN A 313 8.91 16.85 -5.19
CA GLN A 313 10.32 16.56 -4.90
C GLN A 313 10.99 17.72 -4.14
N ALA A 314 10.72 18.96 -4.55
CA ALA A 314 11.22 20.14 -3.85
C ALA A 314 10.60 20.33 -2.46
N ALA A 315 9.30 20.08 -2.30
CA ALA A 315 8.64 20.10 -1.00
C ALA A 315 9.26 19.10 -0.02
N HIS A 316 9.83 17.99 -0.53
CA HIS A 316 10.60 17.02 0.23
C HIS A 316 12.08 17.37 0.42
N GLY A 317 12.56 18.51 -0.08
CA GLY A 317 13.93 18.99 0.15
C GLY A 317 14.91 18.81 -1.00
N LYS A 318 14.44 18.39 -2.18
CA LYS A 318 15.30 18.32 -3.37
C LYS A 318 15.57 19.71 -3.94
N SER A 319 16.84 20.12 -4.00
CA SER A 319 17.23 21.48 -4.42
C SER A 319 17.34 21.66 -5.94
N LEU A 320 17.36 20.57 -6.71
CA LEU A 320 17.62 20.56 -8.16
C LEU A 320 16.74 21.54 -8.97
N TYR A 321 15.46 21.66 -8.62
CA TYR A 321 14.48 22.44 -9.39
C TYR A 321 14.34 23.91 -8.98
N GLY A 322 15.04 24.35 -7.93
CA GLY A 322 15.03 25.75 -7.49
C GLY A 322 13.73 26.26 -6.85
N PHE A 323 12.73 25.40 -6.60
CA PHE A 323 11.56 25.79 -5.82
C PHE A 323 11.94 25.95 -4.34
N GLN A 324 11.62 27.10 -3.74
CA GLN A 324 11.85 27.39 -2.31
C GLN A 324 10.58 27.14 -1.49
N VAL A 325 10.24 25.87 -1.27
CA VAL A 325 8.97 25.46 -0.63
C VAL A 325 9.21 24.37 0.41
N PHE A 326 8.58 24.49 1.58
CA PHE A 326 8.70 23.51 2.68
C PHE A 326 10.16 23.14 2.97
N LEU A 327 10.53 21.86 2.82
CA LEU A 327 11.85 21.35 3.23
C LEU A 327 13.00 21.82 2.34
N SER A 328 12.76 22.32 1.12
CA SER A 328 13.83 22.93 0.31
C SER A 328 14.15 24.37 0.73
N SER A 329 13.35 24.96 1.61
CA SER A 329 13.60 26.27 2.19
C SER A 329 14.21 26.14 3.60
N SER A 330 15.38 26.75 3.83
CA SER A 330 16.06 26.73 5.13
C SER A 330 15.28 27.40 6.25
N ASP A 331 14.45 28.37 5.90
CA ASP A 331 13.77 29.26 6.85
C ASP A 331 12.32 28.82 7.12
N ALA A 332 11.83 27.79 6.42
CA ALA A 332 10.50 27.26 6.63
C ALA A 332 10.36 26.62 8.02
N LEU A 333 9.21 26.83 8.66
CA LEU A 333 8.88 26.23 9.96
C LEU A 333 9.00 24.70 9.95
N THR A 334 8.67 24.07 8.81
CA THR A 334 8.79 22.62 8.60
C THR A 334 10.24 22.14 8.72
N THR A 335 11.18 22.91 8.15
CA THR A 335 12.62 22.62 8.19
C THR A 335 13.17 22.79 9.60
N LEU A 336 12.81 23.89 10.26
CA LEU A 336 13.26 24.19 11.63
C LEU A 336 12.80 23.14 12.65
N ALA A 337 11.57 22.62 12.51
CA ALA A 337 11.03 21.62 13.42
C ALA A 337 11.75 20.26 13.36
N ALA A 338 12.29 19.87 12.21
CA ALA A 338 12.89 18.56 11.99
C ALA A 338 14.44 18.59 11.90
N LYS A 339 15.05 19.78 11.87
CA LYS A 339 16.49 20.00 11.59
C LYS A 339 17.46 19.19 12.45
N ASN A 340 17.11 18.90 13.70
CA ASN A 340 17.98 18.20 14.64
C ASN A 340 17.58 16.74 14.89
N ILE A 341 16.72 16.16 14.04
CA ILE A 341 16.21 14.81 14.21
C ILE A 341 16.59 13.93 13.00
N TRP A 342 15.74 13.84 11.98
CA TRP A 342 15.92 12.99 10.80
C TRP A 342 16.29 13.79 9.53
N LEU A 343 16.09 15.11 9.56
CA LEU A 343 16.15 15.94 8.37
C LEU A 343 17.55 16.03 7.73
N PRO A 344 18.66 16.12 8.48
CA PRO A 344 19.99 16.20 7.86
C PRO A 344 20.31 14.98 7.00
N GLY A 345 20.12 13.76 7.52
CA GLY A 345 20.36 12.52 6.77
C GLY A 345 19.40 12.36 5.59
N TRP A 346 18.14 12.80 5.74
CA TRP A 346 17.19 12.84 4.63
C TRP A 346 17.62 13.80 3.50
N LEU A 347 18.02 15.02 3.84
CA LEU A 347 18.45 16.02 2.85
C LEU A 347 19.74 15.63 2.14
N GLU A 348 20.64 14.95 2.83
CA GLU A 348 21.82 14.32 2.22
C GLU A 348 21.40 13.27 1.19
N ALA A 349 20.54 12.32 1.59
CA ALA A 349 20.10 11.24 0.71
C ALA A 349 19.30 11.72 -0.52
N ILE A 350 18.35 12.64 -0.36
CA ILE A 350 17.48 13.09 -1.48
C ILE A 350 18.22 13.97 -2.52
N ASN A 351 19.35 14.55 -2.14
CA ASN A 351 20.18 15.38 -3.04
C ASN A 351 21.42 14.65 -3.57
N ASP A 352 21.60 13.38 -3.21
CA ASP A 352 22.65 12.53 -3.75
C ASP A 352 22.18 11.86 -5.05
N GLU A 353 22.85 12.17 -6.15
CA GLU A 353 22.53 11.68 -7.49
C GLU A 353 22.90 10.20 -7.71
N SER A 354 23.61 9.57 -6.76
CA SER A 354 24.06 8.18 -6.87
C SER A 354 23.03 7.15 -6.42
N ASN A 355 21.91 7.58 -5.83
CA ASN A 355 20.86 6.70 -5.32
C ASN A 355 19.51 6.88 -6.06
N SER A 356 18.50 6.09 -5.67
CA SER A 356 17.19 6.05 -6.32
C SER A 356 16.09 6.85 -5.60
N LEU A 357 16.45 7.61 -4.55
CA LEU A 357 15.50 8.39 -3.78
C LEU A 357 15.08 9.64 -4.56
N PHE A 358 13.85 9.65 -5.06
CA PHE A 358 13.29 10.72 -5.90
C PHE A 358 14.19 11.08 -7.09
N PHE A 359 14.28 10.21 -8.11
CA PHE A 359 15.02 10.51 -9.34
C PHE A 359 14.64 11.86 -9.97
N ALA A 360 15.58 12.47 -10.68
CA ALA A 360 15.27 13.65 -11.49
C ALA A 360 14.30 13.26 -12.61
N ILE A 361 13.13 13.90 -12.63
CA ILE A 361 12.07 13.68 -13.61
C ILE A 361 11.96 14.83 -14.61
N GLY A 362 11.59 14.52 -15.85
CA GLY A 362 11.41 15.46 -16.95
C GLY A 362 10.27 15.09 -17.90
N PRO A 363 10.28 15.57 -19.16
CA PRO A 363 9.16 15.40 -20.08
C PRO A 363 8.86 13.95 -20.48
N GLY A 364 9.88 13.09 -20.53
CA GLY A 364 9.69 11.66 -20.77
C GLY A 364 8.86 11.00 -19.64
N ASP A 365 9.19 11.34 -18.40
CA ASP A 365 8.45 10.87 -17.21
C ASP A 365 7.00 11.36 -17.23
N PHE A 366 6.76 12.60 -17.65
CA PHE A 366 5.40 13.13 -17.79
C PHE A 366 4.53 12.25 -18.71
N LEU A 367 5.04 11.91 -19.90
CA LEU A 367 4.28 11.13 -20.88
C LEU A 367 4.01 9.70 -20.39
N VAL A 368 5.02 9.02 -19.83
CA VAL A 368 4.83 7.64 -19.34
C VAL A 368 3.90 7.58 -18.14
N HIS A 369 3.90 8.58 -17.24
CA HIS A 369 2.94 8.62 -16.14
C HIS A 369 1.49 8.82 -16.62
N HIS A 370 1.28 9.55 -17.72
CA HIS A 370 -0.05 9.65 -18.35
C HIS A 370 -0.47 8.35 -19.05
N ALA A 371 0.49 7.60 -19.62
CA ALA A 371 0.23 6.26 -20.16
C ALA A 371 -0.10 5.25 -19.05
N ILE A 372 0.60 5.29 -17.91
CA ILE A 372 0.27 4.51 -16.71
C ILE A 372 -1.14 4.89 -16.21
N ALA A 373 -1.45 6.19 -16.13
CA ALA A 373 -2.77 6.65 -15.72
C ALA A 373 -3.87 6.14 -16.68
N LEU A 374 -3.63 6.15 -17.99
CA LEU A 374 -4.54 5.57 -18.99
C LEU A 374 -4.78 4.08 -18.72
N GLY A 375 -3.71 3.31 -18.54
CA GLY A 375 -3.80 1.87 -18.25
C GLY A 375 -4.59 1.58 -16.98
N LEU A 376 -4.30 2.31 -15.89
CA LEU A 376 -5.02 2.18 -14.62
C LEU A 376 -6.51 2.54 -14.76
N HIS A 377 -6.86 3.68 -15.36
CA HIS A 377 -8.25 4.10 -15.51
C HIS A 377 -9.04 3.16 -16.42
N THR A 378 -8.43 2.66 -17.49
CA THR A 378 -9.08 1.71 -18.42
C THR A 378 -9.28 0.35 -17.75
N THR A 379 -8.28 -0.14 -17.01
CA THR A 379 -8.41 -1.38 -16.23
C THR A 379 -9.53 -1.26 -15.18
N VAL A 380 -9.56 -0.15 -14.44
CA VAL A 380 -10.62 0.13 -13.45
C VAL A 380 -11.99 0.26 -14.11
N LEU A 381 -12.09 0.93 -15.26
CA LEU A 381 -13.34 1.04 -16.03
C LEU A 381 -13.91 -0.35 -16.34
N ILE A 382 -13.10 -1.26 -16.86
CA ILE A 382 -13.53 -2.61 -17.24
C ILE A 382 -14.02 -3.37 -16.00
N LEU A 383 -13.23 -3.36 -14.92
CA LEU A 383 -13.55 -4.05 -13.67
C LEU A 383 -14.81 -3.49 -12.98
N VAL A 384 -14.89 -2.16 -12.85
CA VAL A 384 -16.02 -1.47 -12.21
C VAL A 384 -17.30 -1.67 -13.03
N LYS A 385 -17.24 -1.50 -14.35
CA LYS A 385 -18.41 -1.76 -15.21
C LYS A 385 -18.85 -3.22 -15.12
N GLY A 386 -17.89 -4.16 -15.13
CA GLY A 386 -18.17 -5.59 -14.94
C GLY A 386 -18.90 -5.89 -13.62
N ALA A 387 -18.48 -5.26 -12.52
CA ALA A 387 -19.10 -5.41 -11.21
C ALA A 387 -20.49 -4.74 -11.12
N LEU A 388 -20.63 -3.51 -11.59
CA LEU A 388 -21.88 -2.74 -11.48
C LEU A 388 -23.00 -3.26 -12.42
N ASP A 389 -22.64 -3.87 -13.55
CA ASP A 389 -23.57 -4.54 -14.46
C ASP A 389 -23.71 -6.05 -14.19
N ALA A 390 -23.08 -6.57 -13.15
CA ALA A 390 -23.07 -8.00 -12.83
C ALA A 390 -24.47 -8.54 -12.53
N ARG A 391 -25.32 -7.75 -11.88
CA ARG A 391 -26.70 -8.16 -11.55
C ARG A 391 -27.67 -8.02 -12.71
N GLY A 392 -27.38 -7.15 -13.67
CA GLY A 392 -28.25 -6.84 -14.79
C GLY A 392 -27.83 -5.57 -15.52
N SER A 393 -28.06 -5.57 -16.83
CA SER A 393 -27.91 -4.41 -17.71
C SER A 393 -29.15 -4.28 -18.60
N LYS A 394 -29.24 -3.21 -19.41
CA LYS A 394 -30.36 -3.06 -20.37
C LYS A 394 -30.44 -4.21 -21.37
N LEU A 395 -29.31 -4.78 -21.77
CA LEU A 395 -29.23 -5.86 -22.76
C LEU A 395 -29.62 -7.23 -22.17
N MET A 396 -29.33 -7.44 -20.88
CA MET A 396 -29.65 -8.66 -20.14
C MET A 396 -30.02 -8.28 -18.69
N PRO A 397 -31.30 -7.99 -18.41
CA PRO A 397 -31.74 -7.49 -17.10
C PRO A 397 -31.67 -8.52 -15.97
N ASP A 398 -31.78 -9.81 -16.30
CA ASP A 398 -31.84 -10.98 -15.42
C ASP A 398 -30.47 -11.66 -15.23
N LYS A 399 -29.37 -10.95 -15.52
CA LYS A 399 -28.01 -11.51 -15.48
C LYS A 399 -27.64 -12.20 -14.17
N LYS A 400 -28.12 -11.69 -13.04
CA LYS A 400 -27.88 -12.30 -11.71
C LYS A 400 -28.33 -13.78 -11.63
N ASP A 401 -29.31 -14.19 -12.43
CA ASP A 401 -29.90 -15.53 -12.38
C ASP A 401 -29.00 -16.58 -13.08
N PHE A 402 -28.00 -16.14 -13.85
CA PHE A 402 -27.03 -16.99 -14.55
C PHE A 402 -25.71 -17.17 -13.81
N GLY A 403 -25.49 -16.40 -12.73
CA GLY A 403 -24.25 -16.44 -11.94
C GLY A 403 -23.12 -15.60 -12.52
N TYR A 404 -21.89 -15.86 -12.07
CA TYR A 404 -20.72 -15.03 -12.38
C TYR A 404 -20.09 -15.31 -13.75
N SER A 405 -20.02 -16.58 -14.13
CA SER A 405 -19.37 -17.05 -15.36
C SER A 405 -20.37 -17.89 -16.16
N PHE A 406 -20.67 -17.43 -17.36
CA PHE A 406 -21.52 -18.11 -18.34
C PHE A 406 -21.14 -17.62 -19.75
N PRO A 407 -21.35 -18.41 -20.82
CA PRO A 407 -20.78 -18.09 -22.13
C PRO A 407 -21.38 -16.86 -22.82
N CYS A 408 -22.71 -16.79 -22.88
CA CYS A 408 -23.50 -15.70 -23.48
C CYS A 408 -24.99 -15.94 -23.18
N ASP A 409 -25.87 -15.04 -23.62
CA ASP A 409 -27.33 -15.23 -23.71
C ASP A 409 -27.80 -15.35 -25.18
N GLY A 410 -27.03 -16.13 -25.95
CA GLY A 410 -27.29 -16.44 -27.36
C GLY A 410 -27.01 -15.31 -28.37
N PRO A 411 -27.17 -15.59 -29.67
CA PRO A 411 -26.92 -14.62 -30.75
C PRO A 411 -28.05 -13.60 -30.95
N GLY A 412 -29.16 -13.71 -30.20
CA GLY A 412 -30.28 -12.78 -30.28
C GLY A 412 -29.93 -11.37 -29.79
N ARG A 413 -30.83 -10.40 -30.00
CA ARG A 413 -30.69 -8.99 -29.54
C ARG A 413 -29.41 -8.28 -30.00
N GLY A 414 -28.84 -8.69 -31.13
CA GLY A 414 -27.60 -8.14 -31.69
C GLY A 414 -26.32 -8.87 -31.27
N GLY A 415 -26.44 -9.94 -30.47
CA GLY A 415 -25.32 -10.74 -29.97
C GLY A 415 -24.95 -10.38 -28.52
N THR A 416 -24.67 -11.40 -27.70
CA THR A 416 -24.38 -11.25 -26.27
C THR A 416 -23.07 -11.93 -25.86
N CYS A 417 -22.09 -11.98 -26.76
CA CYS A 417 -20.76 -12.48 -26.47
C CYS A 417 -20.10 -11.66 -25.35
N ASP A 418 -19.32 -12.32 -24.50
CA ASP A 418 -18.53 -11.70 -23.42
C ASP A 418 -19.34 -10.77 -22.50
N ILE A 419 -20.58 -11.16 -22.17
CA ILE A 419 -21.52 -10.33 -21.40
C ILE A 419 -21.46 -10.58 -19.88
N SER A 420 -20.86 -11.68 -19.44
CA SER A 420 -20.80 -12.06 -18.02
C SER A 420 -19.82 -11.17 -17.24
N ALA A 421 -19.93 -11.17 -15.92
CA ALA A 421 -18.99 -10.43 -15.07
C ALA A 421 -17.60 -11.09 -15.04
N TRP A 422 -17.51 -12.40 -15.32
CA TRP A 422 -16.24 -13.10 -15.51
C TRP A 422 -15.53 -12.65 -16.80
N ASP A 423 -16.27 -12.42 -17.89
CA ASP A 423 -15.68 -11.95 -19.15
C ASP A 423 -15.05 -10.56 -19.00
N ALA A 424 -15.67 -9.69 -18.18
CA ALA A 424 -15.06 -8.41 -17.82
C ALA A 424 -13.74 -8.57 -17.03
N PHE A 425 -13.66 -9.55 -16.12
CA PHE A 425 -12.40 -9.89 -15.45
C PHE A 425 -11.35 -10.38 -16.45
N TYR A 426 -11.72 -11.28 -17.37
CA TYR A 426 -10.83 -11.76 -18.43
C TYR A 426 -10.26 -10.60 -19.26
N LEU A 427 -11.09 -9.66 -19.72
CA LEU A 427 -10.64 -8.49 -20.47
C LEU A 427 -9.76 -7.56 -19.64
N ALA A 428 -10.07 -7.39 -18.36
CA ALA A 428 -9.30 -6.55 -17.46
C ALA A 428 -7.90 -7.11 -17.18
N VAL A 429 -7.70 -8.43 -17.19
CA VAL A 429 -6.37 -9.04 -17.03
C VAL A 429 -5.46 -8.64 -18.19
N CYS A 430 -5.96 -8.59 -19.42
CA CYS A 430 -5.18 -8.11 -20.57
C CYS A 430 -4.71 -6.65 -20.38
N TRP A 431 -5.61 -5.78 -19.92
CA TRP A 431 -5.28 -4.38 -19.63
C TRP A 431 -4.34 -4.22 -18.44
N MET A 432 -4.50 -5.03 -17.40
CA MET A 432 -3.61 -5.05 -16.24
C MET A 432 -2.19 -5.43 -16.68
N LEU A 433 -2.02 -6.50 -17.46
CA LEU A 433 -0.70 -6.91 -17.98
C LEU A 433 -0.08 -5.82 -18.85
N ASN A 434 -0.87 -5.17 -19.71
CA ASN A 434 -0.41 -4.02 -20.51
C ASN A 434 -0.05 -2.79 -19.67
N THR A 435 -0.69 -2.59 -18.52
CA THR A 435 -0.42 -1.45 -17.64
C THR A 435 0.85 -1.67 -16.81
N LEU A 436 1.16 -2.93 -16.50
CA LEU A 436 2.34 -3.31 -15.72
C LEU A 436 3.61 -3.52 -16.55
N GLY A 437 3.44 -3.93 -17.82
CA GLY A 437 4.52 -3.96 -18.81
C GLY A 437 4.85 -2.56 -19.28
#